data_AF-A0A1R1II20-F1
#
_entry.id   AF-A0A1R1II20-F1
#
_cell.length_a   1.000
_cell.length_b   1.000
_cell.length_c   1.000
_cell.angle_alpha   90.00
_cell.angle_beta   90.00
_cell.angle_gamma   90.00
#
_symmetry.space_group_name_H-M   'P 1'
#
loop_
_entity.id
_entity.type
_entity.pdbx_description
1 polymer ?
#
loop_
_entity_poly.entity_id
_entity_poly.type
_entity_poly.pdbx_seq_one_letter_code
_entity_poly.pdbx_strand_id
1 'polypeptide(L)'
;MASSIIPIGTECSAALHALVRKRAELDGELEQHQGRIRELQKAIQNLDAVLVLIKPDIDISQIAAKRVRPPHSAAPGEIKGIVVDCLREAEGPLTSRALARAVVESRELDLADAKLEVTMARRVRACLRPLRLAGRVRAVPMPAGPQGWVLATKHLEQAEAVRLGVSR
;
A
#
# COMPACT_ATOMS: atom_id res chain seq x y z
N MET A 1 3.36 -16.68 -37.01
CA MET A 1 3.84 -16.35 -38.38
C MET A 1 4.43 -14.94 -38.42
N ALA A 2 5.56 -14.69 -37.73
CA ALA A 2 6.15 -13.33 -37.60
C ALA A 2 7.38 -13.10 -38.50
N SER A 3 7.76 -14.09 -39.31
CA SER A 3 9.00 -14.10 -40.09
C SER A 3 8.95 -13.28 -41.39
N SER A 4 7.81 -12.67 -41.73
CA SER A 4 7.60 -12.07 -43.06
C SER A 4 7.62 -10.53 -43.10
N ILE A 5 7.61 -9.86 -41.94
CA ILE A 5 7.47 -8.38 -41.90
C ILE A 5 8.84 -7.69 -42.06
N ILE A 6 9.91 -8.33 -41.60
CA ILE A 6 11.26 -7.76 -41.64
C ILE A 6 12.07 -8.51 -42.70
N PRO A 7 12.47 -7.85 -43.80
CA PRO A 7 13.30 -8.46 -44.85
C PRO A 7 14.64 -8.95 -44.31
N ILE A 8 15.18 -10.01 -44.92
CA ILE A 8 16.51 -10.53 -44.59
C ILE A 8 17.56 -9.51 -45.08
N GLY A 9 18.47 -9.11 -44.19
CA GLY A 9 19.51 -8.12 -44.49
C GLY A 9 19.26 -6.71 -43.96
N THR A 10 18.13 -6.46 -43.28
CA THR A 10 17.88 -5.18 -42.59
C THR A 10 18.86 -5.00 -41.42
N GLU A 11 19.49 -3.83 -41.35
CA GLU A 11 20.31 -3.43 -40.21
C GLU A 11 19.48 -3.54 -38.91
N CYS A 12 20.08 -4.08 -37.85
CA CYS A 12 19.40 -4.33 -36.57
C CYS A 12 18.15 -5.25 -36.66
N SER A 13 18.09 -6.19 -37.62
CA SER A 13 16.99 -7.17 -37.77
C SER A 13 16.55 -7.84 -36.46
N ALA A 14 17.50 -8.25 -35.59
CA ALA A 14 17.18 -8.86 -34.30
C ALA A 14 16.39 -7.92 -33.37
N ALA A 15 16.74 -6.63 -33.33
CA ALA A 15 16.03 -5.63 -32.54
C ALA A 15 14.62 -5.41 -33.09
N LEU A 16 14.46 -5.36 -34.43
CA LEU A 16 13.15 -5.24 -35.07
C LEU A 16 12.25 -6.44 -34.75
N HIS A 17 12.77 -7.66 -34.80
CA HIS A 17 12.01 -8.86 -34.41
C HIS A 17 11.57 -8.83 -32.95
N ALA A 18 12.43 -8.36 -32.04
CA ALA A 18 12.09 -8.20 -30.63
C ALA A 18 10.96 -7.16 -30.42
N LEU A 19 11.03 -6.01 -31.11
CA LEU A 19 9.99 -4.99 -31.05
C LEU A 19 8.65 -5.47 -31.61
N VAL A 20 8.65 -6.19 -32.75
CA VAL A 20 7.43 -6.78 -33.32
C VAL A 20 6.80 -7.77 -32.35
N ARG A 21 7.60 -8.63 -31.71
CA ARG A 21 7.10 -9.54 -30.66
C ARG A 21 6.49 -8.76 -29.51
N LYS A 22 7.18 -7.72 -29.00
CA LYS A 22 6.67 -6.93 -27.89
C LYS A 22 5.38 -6.19 -28.24
N ARG A 23 5.25 -5.67 -29.46
CA ARG A 23 4.01 -5.04 -29.95
C ARG A 23 2.85 -6.02 -29.95
N ALA A 24 3.07 -7.26 -30.41
CA ALA A 24 2.04 -8.30 -30.43
C ALA A 24 1.61 -8.74 -29.01
N GLU A 25 2.55 -8.83 -28.07
CA GLU A 25 2.23 -9.04 -26.65
C GLU A 25 1.31 -7.94 -26.12
N LEU A 26 1.67 -6.68 -26.37
CA LEU A 26 0.88 -5.52 -25.93
C LEU A 26 -0.50 -5.46 -26.59
N ASP A 27 -0.64 -5.87 -27.84
CA ASP A 27 -1.96 -5.98 -28.50
C ASP A 27 -2.84 -7.04 -27.81
N GLY A 28 -2.27 -8.18 -27.42
CA GLY A 28 -3.00 -9.20 -26.67
C GLY A 28 -3.45 -8.73 -25.29
N GLU A 29 -2.57 -8.05 -24.55
CA GLU A 29 -2.91 -7.43 -23.25
C GLU A 29 -4.03 -6.39 -23.40
N LEU A 30 -3.94 -5.54 -24.44
CA LEU A 30 -4.96 -4.55 -24.74
C LEU A 30 -6.32 -5.19 -25.05
N GLU A 31 -6.35 -6.23 -25.89
CA GLU A 31 -7.58 -6.95 -26.24
C GLU A 31 -8.23 -7.59 -25.00
N GLN A 32 -7.42 -8.22 -24.14
CA GLN A 32 -7.89 -8.79 -22.88
C GLN A 32 -8.54 -7.72 -21.98
N HIS A 33 -7.89 -6.57 -21.82
CA HIS A 33 -8.43 -5.47 -21.02
C HIS A 33 -9.71 -4.88 -21.62
N GLN A 34 -9.78 -4.74 -22.95
CA GLN A 34 -11.00 -4.32 -23.63
C GLN A 34 -12.13 -5.34 -23.46
N GLY A 35 -11.83 -6.64 -23.48
CA GLY A 35 -12.76 -7.71 -23.10
C GLY A 35 -13.32 -7.49 -21.70
N ARG A 36 -12.43 -7.25 -20.72
CA ARG A 36 -12.84 -7.01 -19.33
C ARG A 36 -13.70 -5.75 -19.16
N ILE A 37 -13.39 -4.68 -19.89
CA ILE A 37 -14.21 -3.46 -19.90
C ILE A 37 -15.63 -3.76 -20.38
N ARG A 38 -15.77 -4.50 -21.49
CA ARG A 38 -17.07 -4.89 -22.04
C ARG A 38 -17.88 -5.74 -21.06
N GLU A 39 -17.25 -6.70 -20.38
CA GLU A 39 -17.92 -7.51 -19.36
C GLU A 39 -18.44 -6.67 -18.19
N LEU A 40 -17.63 -5.74 -17.68
CA LEU A 40 -18.02 -4.85 -16.59
C LEU A 40 -19.17 -3.93 -17.02
N GLN A 41 -19.13 -3.37 -18.23
CA GLN A 41 -20.21 -2.56 -18.78
C GLN A 41 -21.52 -3.35 -18.86
N LYS A 42 -21.47 -4.61 -19.34
CA LYS A 42 -22.65 -5.49 -19.39
C LYS A 42 -23.19 -5.78 -17.98
N ALA A 43 -22.32 -6.04 -17.01
CA ALA A 43 -22.73 -6.27 -15.64
C ALA A 43 -23.42 -5.03 -15.03
N ILE A 44 -22.89 -3.83 -15.28
CA ILE A 44 -23.51 -2.57 -14.85
C ILE A 44 -24.89 -2.40 -15.48
N GLN A 45 -25.03 -2.59 -16.80
CA GLN A 45 -26.32 -2.49 -17.49
C GLN A 45 -27.36 -3.46 -16.93
N ASN A 46 -26.96 -4.70 -16.63
CA ASN A 46 -27.85 -5.69 -16.01
C ASN A 46 -28.30 -5.24 -14.61
N LEU A 47 -27.41 -4.66 -13.81
CA LEU A 47 -27.76 -4.14 -12.49
C LEU A 47 -28.71 -2.95 -12.60
N ASP A 48 -28.46 -2.03 -13.53
CA ASP A 48 -29.32 -0.88 -13.78
C ASP A 48 -30.74 -1.32 -14.17
N ALA A 49 -30.86 -2.33 -15.05
CA ALA A 49 -32.16 -2.89 -15.42
C ALA A 49 -32.92 -3.48 -14.21
N VAL A 50 -32.22 -4.19 -13.32
CA VAL A 50 -32.81 -4.73 -12.09
C VAL A 50 -33.20 -3.61 -11.12
N LEU A 51 -32.41 -2.54 -11.00
CA LEU A 51 -32.72 -1.39 -10.15
C LEU A 51 -34.01 -0.70 -10.59
N VAL A 52 -34.19 -0.45 -11.89
CA VAL A 52 -35.42 0.15 -12.45
C VAL A 52 -36.62 -0.77 -12.26
N LEU A 53 -36.43 -2.09 -12.42
CA LEU A 53 -37.50 -3.07 -12.21
C LEU A 53 -38.02 -3.03 -10.76
N ILE A 54 -37.14 -2.87 -9.78
CA ILE A 54 -37.50 -2.82 -8.35
C ILE A 54 -38.04 -1.43 -7.96
N LYS A 55 -37.46 -0.36 -8.50
CA LYS A 55 -37.84 1.03 -8.21
C LYS A 55 -37.84 1.85 -9.51
N PRO A 56 -39.00 2.00 -10.17
CA PRO A 56 -39.08 2.70 -11.45
C PRO A 56 -38.62 4.15 -11.41
N ASP A 57 -38.87 4.85 -10.29
CA ASP A 57 -38.51 6.26 -10.11
C ASP A 57 -37.07 6.47 -9.60
N ILE A 58 -36.19 5.46 -9.69
CA ILE A 58 -34.80 5.61 -9.27
C ILE A 58 -33.99 6.40 -10.30
N ASP A 59 -33.30 7.44 -9.84
CA ASP A 59 -32.33 8.15 -10.68
C ASP A 59 -30.96 7.44 -10.62
N ILE A 60 -30.73 6.54 -11.58
CA ILE A 60 -29.47 5.78 -11.71
C ILE A 60 -28.27 6.71 -11.94
N SER A 61 -28.48 7.89 -12.55
CA SER A 61 -27.39 8.82 -12.86
C SER A 61 -26.69 9.38 -11.61
N GLN A 62 -27.35 9.30 -10.45
CA GLN A 62 -26.79 9.72 -9.16
C GLN A 62 -25.91 8.65 -8.49
N ILE A 63 -25.88 7.42 -9.03
CA ILE A 63 -25.07 6.34 -8.47
C ILE A 63 -23.59 6.61 -8.78
N ALA A 64 -22.91 7.24 -7.84
CA ALA A 64 -21.50 7.59 -7.99
C ALA A 64 -20.58 6.35 -7.99
N ALA A 65 -19.62 6.33 -8.90
CA ALA A 65 -18.57 5.31 -8.92
C ALA A 65 -17.78 5.32 -7.60
N LYS A 66 -17.62 4.14 -6.98
CA LYS A 66 -16.76 4.00 -5.80
C LYS A 66 -15.32 4.31 -6.20
N ARG A 67 -14.66 5.18 -5.44
CA ARG A 67 -13.24 5.48 -5.65
C ARG A 67 -12.43 4.20 -5.56
N VAL A 68 -11.67 3.91 -6.62
CA VAL A 68 -10.67 2.83 -6.60
C VAL A 68 -9.71 3.13 -5.47
N ARG A 69 -9.51 2.15 -4.58
CA ARG A 69 -8.54 2.31 -3.48
C ARG A 69 -7.14 2.43 -4.11
N PRO A 70 -6.32 3.40 -3.69
CA PRO A 70 -4.95 3.51 -4.18
C PRO A 70 -4.20 2.18 -3.98
N PRO A 71 -3.23 1.81 -4.84
CA PRO A 71 -2.49 0.55 -4.70
C PRO A 71 -1.84 0.38 -3.32
N HIS A 72 -1.44 1.48 -2.69
CA HIS A 72 -0.89 1.51 -1.34
C HIS A 72 -1.97 1.63 -0.24
N SER A 73 -3.25 1.33 -0.51
CA SER A 73 -4.29 1.41 0.51
C SER A 73 -4.12 0.28 1.50
N ALA A 74 -3.93 0.62 2.77
CA ALA A 74 -3.98 -0.36 3.85
C ALA A 74 -5.44 -0.65 4.20
N ALA A 75 -5.74 -1.90 4.54
CA ALA A 75 -6.99 -2.31 5.16
C ALA A 75 -7.17 -1.60 6.53
N PRO A 76 -8.42 -1.47 7.01
CA PRO A 76 -8.67 -0.90 8.33
C PRO A 76 -7.86 -1.61 9.41
N GLY A 77 -7.07 -0.86 10.17
CA GLY A 77 -6.28 -1.41 11.28
C GLY A 77 -4.97 -2.11 10.89
N GLU A 78 -4.69 -2.36 9.62
CA GLU A 78 -3.48 -3.06 9.16
C GLU A 78 -2.20 -2.35 9.61
N ILE A 79 -2.08 -1.04 9.32
CA ILE A 79 -0.94 -0.22 9.76
C ILE A 79 -0.81 -0.20 11.28
N LYS A 80 -1.94 -0.18 12.00
CA LYS A 80 -1.93 -0.18 13.47
C LYS A 80 -1.42 -1.50 14.02
N GLY A 81 -1.81 -2.63 13.43
CA GLY A 81 -1.30 -3.96 13.77
C GLY A 81 0.22 -3.98 13.66
N ILE A 82 0.74 -3.73 12.46
CA ILE A 82 2.18 -3.72 12.18
C ILE A 82 2.94 -2.79 13.14
N VAL A 83 2.47 -1.55 13.33
CA VAL A 83 3.13 -0.60 14.24
C VAL A 83 3.17 -1.10 15.68
N VAL A 84 2.07 -1.69 16.18
CA VAL A 84 2.02 -2.20 17.55
C VAL A 84 2.88 -3.44 17.71
N ASP A 85 2.89 -4.32 16.71
CA ASP A 85 3.70 -5.54 16.71
C ASP A 85 5.21 -5.19 16.69
N CYS A 86 5.63 -4.26 15.83
CA CYS A 86 7.01 -3.75 15.84
C CYS A 86 7.40 -3.14 17.19
N LEU A 87 6.52 -2.38 17.84
CA LEU A 87 6.80 -1.83 19.17
C LEU A 87 6.80 -2.91 20.27
N ARG A 88 6.08 -4.02 20.07
CA ARG A 88 6.06 -5.17 20.98
C ARG A 88 7.34 -6.01 20.85
N GLU A 89 7.90 -6.11 19.66
CA GLU A 89 9.12 -6.89 19.40
C GLU A 89 10.40 -6.08 19.66
N ALA A 90 10.35 -4.76 19.51
CA ALA A 90 11.54 -3.92 19.69
C ALA A 90 12.08 -3.93 21.13
N GLU A 91 13.39 -4.14 21.27
CA GLU A 91 14.10 -4.06 22.55
C GLU A 91 14.24 -2.62 23.06
N GLY A 92 14.07 -1.64 22.17
CA GLY A 92 14.21 -0.21 22.47
C GLY A 92 13.24 0.69 21.71
N PRO A 93 13.30 2.00 21.94
CA PRO A 93 12.46 2.99 21.28
C PRO A 93 12.67 3.01 19.75
N LEU A 94 11.57 2.98 19.00
CA LEU A 94 11.59 3.07 17.53
C LEU A 94 11.13 4.43 17.03
N THR A 95 11.82 4.97 16.02
CA THR A 95 11.41 6.23 15.38
C THR A 95 10.22 6.03 14.45
N SER A 96 9.48 7.11 14.16
CA SER A 96 8.36 7.05 13.19
C SER A 96 8.81 6.61 11.79
N ARG A 97 10.08 6.87 11.43
CA ARG A 97 10.66 6.47 10.15
C ARG A 97 11.03 4.99 10.15
N ALA A 98 11.59 4.47 11.23
CA ALA A 98 11.84 3.03 11.39
C ALA A 98 10.53 2.23 11.31
N LEU A 99 9.49 2.67 12.01
CA LEU A 99 8.15 2.08 11.93
C LEU A 99 7.55 2.17 10.53
N ALA A 100 7.79 3.25 9.79
CA ALA A 100 7.33 3.37 8.41
C ALA A 100 8.03 2.39 7.47
N ARG A 101 9.34 2.16 7.64
CA ARG A 101 10.09 1.16 6.87
C ARG A 101 9.57 -0.25 7.14
N ALA A 102 9.31 -0.60 8.41
CA ALA A 102 8.72 -1.88 8.75
C ALA A 102 7.32 -2.09 8.11
N VAL A 103 6.52 -1.02 8.00
CA VAL A 103 5.22 -1.07 7.28
C VAL A 103 5.38 -1.23 5.77
N VAL A 104 6.43 -0.66 5.16
CA VAL A 104 6.72 -0.83 3.73
C VAL A 104 7.18 -2.27 3.47
N GLU A 105 8.09 -2.78 4.30
CA GLU A 105 8.64 -4.14 4.22
C GLU A 105 7.57 -5.21 4.44
N SER A 106 6.78 -5.10 5.51
CA SER A 106 5.68 -6.04 5.81
C SER A 106 4.59 -6.08 4.72
N ARG A 107 4.53 -5.07 3.86
CA ARG A 107 3.55 -4.96 2.77
C ARG A 107 4.17 -5.23 1.40
N GLU A 108 5.41 -5.73 1.36
CA GLU A 108 6.14 -6.07 0.14
C GLU A 108 6.15 -4.92 -0.88
N LEU A 109 6.22 -3.69 -0.36
CA LEU A 109 6.24 -2.48 -1.16
C LEU A 109 7.66 -2.08 -1.52
N ASP A 110 7.81 -1.30 -2.60
CA ASP A 110 9.11 -0.80 -3.02
C ASP A 110 9.75 0.09 -1.95
N LEU A 111 10.86 -0.42 -1.38
CA LEU A 111 11.66 0.26 -0.36
C LEU A 111 12.50 1.41 -0.94
N ALA A 112 12.69 1.45 -2.26
CA ALA A 112 13.42 2.53 -2.95
C ALA A 112 12.54 3.74 -3.28
N ASP A 113 11.21 3.64 -3.17
CA ASP A 113 10.30 4.74 -3.42
C ASP A 113 10.25 5.73 -2.23
N ALA A 114 11.00 6.84 -2.38
CA ALA A 114 11.03 7.92 -1.40
C ALA A 114 9.65 8.58 -1.15
N LYS A 115 8.77 8.65 -2.16
CA LYS A 115 7.41 9.23 -1.98
C LYS A 115 6.53 8.31 -1.15
N LEU A 116 6.69 7.01 -1.34
CA LEU A 116 5.98 5.99 -0.57
C LEU A 116 6.42 6.01 0.89
N GLU A 117 7.72 6.12 1.16
CA GLU A 117 8.27 6.22 2.52
C GLU A 117 7.69 7.44 3.26
N VAL A 118 7.66 8.62 2.61
CA VAL A 118 7.06 9.85 3.19
C VAL A 118 5.58 9.66 3.48
N THR A 119 4.84 9.01 2.58
CA THR A 119 3.41 8.72 2.75
C THR A 119 3.16 7.78 3.92
N MET A 120 3.96 6.71 4.04
CA MET A 120 3.84 5.75 5.14
C MET A 120 4.24 6.39 6.48
N ALA A 121 5.30 7.19 6.52
CA ALA A 121 5.68 7.92 7.73
C ALA A 121 4.57 8.87 8.21
N ARG A 122 3.86 9.54 7.31
CA ARG A 122 2.69 10.37 7.66
C ARG A 122 1.55 9.54 8.24
N ARG A 123 1.27 8.36 7.68
CA ARG A 123 0.23 7.45 8.17
C ARG A 123 0.57 6.84 9.53
N VAL A 124 1.83 6.44 9.73
CA VAL A 124 2.34 5.97 11.03
C VAL A 124 2.17 7.05 12.09
N ARG A 125 2.55 8.31 11.81
CA ARG A 125 2.32 9.43 12.73
C ARG A 125 0.84 9.63 13.05
N ALA A 126 -0.04 9.53 12.05
CA ALA A 126 -1.49 9.62 12.25
C ALA A 126 -2.04 8.46 13.10
N CYS A 127 -1.46 7.26 12.99
CA CYS A 127 -1.80 6.09 13.79
C CYS A 127 -1.31 6.20 15.25
N LEU A 128 -0.11 6.74 15.47
CA LEU A 128 0.48 6.89 16.80
C LEU A 128 -0.25 7.94 17.65
N ARG A 129 -0.83 8.98 17.03
CA ARG A 129 -1.59 10.03 17.73
C ARG A 129 -2.73 9.48 18.62
N PRO A 130 -3.72 8.73 18.11
CA PRO A 130 -4.78 8.16 18.94
C PRO A 130 -4.26 7.11 19.93
N LEU A 131 -3.23 6.33 19.58
CA LEU A 131 -2.61 5.37 20.51
C LEU A 131 -1.97 6.08 21.71
N ARG A 132 -1.34 7.23 21.49
CA ARG A 132 -0.74 8.05 22.55
C ARG A 132 -1.82 8.64 23.45
N LEU A 133 -2.89 9.19 22.84
CA LEU A 133 -4.04 9.75 23.58
C LEU A 133 -4.73 8.69 24.43
N ALA A 134 -4.85 7.46 23.92
CA ALA A 134 -5.36 6.31 24.66
C ALA A 134 -4.36 5.72 25.68
N GLY A 135 -3.19 6.33 25.85
CA GLY A 135 -2.17 5.90 26.81
C GLY A 135 -1.44 4.60 26.47
N ARG A 136 -1.59 4.06 25.26
CA ARG A 136 -0.99 2.77 24.85
C ARG A 136 0.46 2.88 24.40
N VAL A 137 0.86 4.06 23.92
CA VAL A 137 2.24 4.36 23.51
C VAL A 137 2.73 5.64 24.18
N ARG A 138 4.04 5.74 24.37
CA ARG A 138 4.73 6.92 24.91
C ARG A 138 5.79 7.39 23.93
N ALA A 139 5.99 8.71 23.89
CA ALA A 139 7.11 9.32 23.18
C ALA A 139 8.30 9.40 24.14
N VAL A 140 9.48 8.99 23.69
CA VAL A 140 10.72 8.96 24.47
C VAL A 140 11.80 9.72 23.69
N PRO A 141 12.61 10.57 24.35
CA PRO A 141 13.74 11.21 23.69
C PRO A 141 14.76 10.16 23.26
N MET A 142 15.29 10.30 22.04
CA MET A 142 16.34 9.43 21.50
C MET A 142 17.71 10.08 21.71
N PRO A 143 18.79 9.29 21.93
CA PRO A 143 20.16 9.82 22.08
C PRO A 143 20.64 10.62 20.87
N ALA A 144 20.22 10.22 19.67
CA ALA A 144 20.48 10.94 18.43
C ALA A 144 19.26 10.82 17.50
N GLY A 145 18.63 11.96 17.19
CA GLY A 145 17.57 12.06 16.19
C GLY A 145 16.17 12.37 16.74
N PRO A 146 15.12 12.15 15.92
CA PRO A 146 13.75 12.49 16.28
C PRO A 146 13.20 11.59 17.40
N GLN A 147 12.09 12.00 18.01
CA GLN A 147 11.45 11.25 19.10
C GLN A 147 11.23 9.76 18.75
N GLY A 148 11.52 8.91 19.72
CA GLY A 148 11.22 7.48 19.70
C GLY A 148 9.85 7.19 20.29
N TRP A 149 9.34 6.00 19.97
CA TRP A 149 8.06 5.49 20.45
C TRP A 149 8.27 4.14 21.12
N VAL A 150 7.59 3.93 22.23
CA VAL A 150 7.55 2.66 22.97
C VAL A 150 6.13 2.36 23.42
N LEU A 151 5.85 1.08 23.68
CA LEU A 151 4.63 0.70 24.40
C LEU A 151 4.67 1.25 25.82
N ALA A 152 3.52 1.69 26.32
CA ALA A 152 3.42 2.22 27.68
C ALA A 152 3.78 1.17 28.75
N THR A 153 3.51 -0.12 28.48
CA THR A 153 3.91 -1.24 29.35
C THR A 153 5.43 -1.35 29.46
N LYS A 154 6.14 -1.40 28.32
CA LYS A 154 7.60 -1.47 28.27
C LYS A 154 8.29 -0.24 28.88
N HIS A 155 7.70 0.95 28.72
CA HIS A 155 8.24 2.15 29.34
C HIS A 155 8.24 2.08 30.87
N LEU A 156 7.21 1.47 31.47
CA LEU A 156 7.14 1.29 32.91
C LEU A 156 8.18 0.28 33.39
N GLU A 157 8.34 -0.85 32.68
CA GLU A 157 9.38 -1.85 32.94
C GLU A 157 10.79 -1.26 32.84
N GLN A 158 11.07 -0.46 31.81
CA GLN A 158 12.36 0.23 31.66
C GLN A 158 12.60 1.26 32.76
N ALA A 159 11.57 2.01 33.18
CA ALA A 159 11.69 2.96 34.29
C ALA A 159 11.90 2.28 35.65
N GLU A 160 11.29 1.10 35.87
CA GLU A 160 11.49 0.28 37.06
C GLU A 160 12.88 -0.38 37.07
N ALA A 161 13.35 -0.89 35.93
CA ALA A 161 14.69 -1.44 35.79
C ALA A 161 15.78 -0.39 36.07
N VAL A 162 15.59 0.85 35.58
CA VAL A 162 16.48 1.99 35.86
C VAL A 162 16.45 2.38 37.35
N ARG A 163 15.29 2.31 38.01
CA ARG A 163 15.17 2.58 39.46
C ARG A 163 15.77 1.49 40.34
N LEU A 164 15.73 0.23 39.90
CA LEU A 164 16.26 -0.92 40.62
C LEU A 164 17.78 -1.13 40.39
N GLY A 165 18.44 -0.28 39.62
CA GLY A 165 19.90 -0.30 39.45
C GLY A 165 20.43 -1.56 38.76
N VAL A 166 19.58 -2.32 38.06
CA VAL A 166 20.02 -3.49 37.31
C VAL A 166 20.40 -3.05 35.90
N SER A 167 21.63 -2.56 35.77
CA SER A 167 22.32 -2.48 34.49
C SER A 167 23.11 -3.78 34.32
N ARG A 168 22.72 -4.61 33.35
CA ARG A 168 23.60 -5.61 32.72
C ARG A 168 23.43 -5.54 31.22
#